data_AF-A0AAU0M335-F1
#
_entry.id   AF-A0AAU0M335-F1
#
_cell.length_a   1.000
_cell.length_b   1.000
_cell.length_c   1.000
_cell.angle_alpha   90.00
_cell.angle_beta   90.00
_cell.angle_gamma   90.00
#
_symmetry.space_group_name_H-M   'P 1'
#
loop_
_entity.id
_entity.type
_entity.pdbx_description
1 polymer ?
#
loop_
_entity_poly.entity_id
_entity_poly.type
_entity_poly.pdbx_seq_one_letter_code
_entity_poly.pdbx_strand_id
1 'polypeptide(L)'
;MRTIILFLTIISIGLYSCDKNGNLLPSSNKLEIQKDGITYVDARHIILTPGAPNSPFLTYNPPPTDSYQQYKENFTLSASPYTKGENPKGFDITIYCPVNGGVVLNKKYEIKPNAGKERIQIEKGNRYFDDWDNAFIRYSDNDKIYYYGTGYIMFTHFDDGGNPSNAKGSGIIEFTIPNENGGRTSLKGTFTL
;
A
#
# COMPACT_ATOMS: atom_id res chain seq x y z
N MET A 1 -12.48 9.76 -44.44
CA MET A 1 -13.54 9.30 -43.49
C MET A 1 -13.32 7.87 -42.99
N ARG A 2 -13.04 6.86 -43.84
CA ARG A 2 -12.85 5.46 -43.40
C ARG A 2 -11.65 5.23 -42.44
N THR A 3 -10.58 6.01 -42.57
CA THR A 3 -9.36 5.89 -41.75
C THR A 3 -9.52 6.41 -40.32
N ILE A 4 -10.39 7.41 -40.11
CA ILE A 4 -10.67 7.99 -38.79
C ILE A 4 -11.51 7.04 -37.94
N ILE A 5 -12.49 6.37 -38.56
CA ILE A 5 -13.32 5.36 -37.90
C ILE A 5 -12.44 4.19 -37.44
N LEU A 6 -11.51 3.71 -38.28
CA LEU A 6 -10.61 2.61 -37.92
C LEU A 6 -9.71 2.96 -36.71
N PHE A 7 -9.20 4.19 -36.65
CA PHE A 7 -8.41 4.68 -35.52
C PHE A 7 -9.23 4.76 -34.23
N LEU A 8 -10.48 5.23 -34.31
CA LEU A 8 -11.40 5.26 -33.17
C LEU A 8 -11.75 3.85 -32.66
N THR A 9 -11.87 2.86 -33.56
CA THR A 9 -12.10 1.46 -33.17
C THR A 9 -10.88 0.83 -32.49
N ILE A 10 -9.66 1.12 -32.96
CA ILE A 10 -8.43 0.61 -32.35
C ILE A 10 -8.17 1.25 -30.98
N ILE A 11 -8.44 2.56 -30.83
CA ILE A 11 -8.34 3.26 -29.54
C ILE A 11 -9.38 2.72 -28.55
N SER A 12 -10.60 2.42 -28.99
CA SER A 12 -11.64 1.86 -28.10
C SER A 12 -11.34 0.42 -27.68
N ILE A 13 -10.72 -0.40 -28.53
CA ILE A 13 -10.29 -1.76 -28.13
C ILE A 13 -9.08 -1.71 -27.17
N GLY A 14 -8.18 -0.75 -27.33
CA GLY A 14 -7.03 -0.56 -26.43
C GLY A 14 -7.38 -0.07 -25.02
N LEU A 15 -8.61 0.39 -24.80
CA LEU A 15 -9.10 0.89 -23.51
C LEU A 15 -9.85 -0.16 -22.67
N TYR A 16 -10.07 -1.37 -23.19
CA TYR A 16 -10.67 -2.48 -22.44
C TYR A 16 -9.66 -3.61 -22.29
N SER A 17 -8.80 -3.46 -21.27
CA SER A 17 -7.94 -4.52 -20.77
C SER A 17 -8.79 -5.56 -20.02
N CYS A 18 -9.65 -6.28 -20.73
CA CYS A 18 -10.51 -7.34 -20.20
C CYS A 18 -9.94 -8.74 -20.53
N ASP A 19 -10.15 -9.70 -19.63
CA ASP A 19 -9.88 -11.11 -19.87
C ASP A 19 -10.87 -11.73 -20.87
N LYS A 20 -10.64 -12.99 -21.25
CA LYS A 20 -11.51 -13.76 -22.17
C LYS A 20 -12.99 -13.87 -21.73
N ASN A 21 -13.29 -13.53 -20.48
CA ASN A 21 -14.63 -13.56 -19.89
C ASN A 21 -15.22 -12.15 -19.68
N GLY A 22 -14.53 -11.10 -20.14
CA GLY A 22 -14.98 -9.71 -19.99
C GLY A 22 -14.67 -9.08 -18.62
N ASN A 23 -13.90 -9.77 -17.76
CA ASN A 23 -13.48 -9.19 -16.47
C ASN A 23 -12.28 -8.26 -16.69
N LEU A 24 -12.21 -7.15 -15.96
CA LEU A 24 -11.02 -6.30 -15.96
C LEU A 24 -9.79 -7.11 -15.54
N LEU A 25 -8.67 -6.96 -16.27
CA LEU A 25 -7.43 -7.62 -15.90
C LEU A 25 -6.98 -7.14 -14.51
N PRO A 26 -6.60 -8.05 -13.60
CA PRO A 26 -6.04 -7.67 -12.31
C PRO A 26 -4.72 -6.92 -12.53
N SER A 27 -4.42 -5.96 -11.65
CA SER A 27 -3.09 -5.34 -11.66
C SER A 27 -2.02 -6.39 -11.38
N SER A 28 -0.83 -6.21 -11.95
CA SER A 28 0.37 -6.94 -11.49
C SER A 28 0.67 -6.66 -10.02
N ASN A 29 0.19 -5.52 -9.51
CA ASN A 29 0.37 -5.08 -8.15
C ASN A 29 -0.62 -5.79 -7.25
N LYS A 30 -0.09 -6.54 -6.30
CA LYS A 30 -0.82 -7.43 -5.43
C LYS A 30 -0.25 -7.40 -4.03
N LEU A 31 -1.14 -7.34 -3.06
CA LEU A 31 -0.83 -7.64 -1.66
C LEU A 31 -1.79 -8.71 -1.16
N GLU A 32 -1.27 -9.74 -0.50
CA GLU A 32 -2.06 -10.72 0.22
C GLU A 32 -1.68 -10.68 1.70
N ILE A 33 -2.67 -10.64 2.59
CA ILE A 33 -2.44 -10.57 4.01
C ILE A 33 -3.44 -11.45 4.77
N GLN A 34 -2.95 -12.23 5.71
CA GLN A 34 -3.76 -13.03 6.60
C GLN A 34 -4.01 -12.28 7.91
N LYS A 35 -5.26 -12.25 8.34
CA LYS A 35 -5.72 -11.71 9.63
C LYS A 35 -6.72 -12.70 10.21
N ASP A 36 -6.46 -13.23 11.41
CA ASP A 36 -7.34 -14.18 12.12
C ASP A 36 -7.75 -15.41 11.28
N GLY A 37 -6.83 -15.92 10.45
CA GLY A 37 -7.07 -17.07 9.56
C GLY A 37 -7.80 -16.75 8.26
N ILE A 38 -8.21 -15.50 8.05
CA ILE A 38 -8.87 -15.02 6.84
C ILE A 38 -7.84 -14.33 5.94
N THR A 39 -7.83 -14.68 4.66
CA THR A 39 -6.98 -14.05 3.64
C THR A 39 -7.68 -12.85 3.02
N TYR A 40 -7.05 -11.69 3.12
CA TYR A 40 -7.42 -10.46 2.44
C TYR A 40 -6.46 -10.20 1.28
N VAL A 41 -6.99 -9.73 0.16
CA VAL A 41 -6.22 -9.46 -1.05
C VAL A 41 -6.47 -8.03 -1.49
N ASP A 42 -5.42 -7.32 -1.89
CA ASP A 42 -5.51 -6.11 -2.67
C ASP A 42 -4.89 -6.38 -4.05
N ALA A 43 -5.74 -6.51 -5.07
CA ALA A 43 -5.34 -6.78 -6.46
C ALA A 43 -6.20 -5.97 -7.44
N ARG A 44 -6.45 -4.70 -7.08
CA ARG A 44 -7.41 -3.87 -7.81
C ARG A 44 -6.94 -3.54 -9.21
N HIS A 45 -7.90 -3.35 -10.10
CA HIS A 45 -7.70 -3.29 -11.55
C HIS A 45 -6.93 -2.04 -12.02
N ILE A 46 -6.25 -2.19 -13.16
CA ILE A 46 -5.48 -1.13 -13.84
C ILE A 46 -6.39 0.03 -14.29
N ILE A 47 -7.68 -0.26 -14.56
CA ILE A 47 -8.68 0.75 -14.94
C ILE A 47 -9.45 1.16 -13.69
N LEU A 48 -9.11 2.33 -13.14
CA LEU A 48 -9.85 2.95 -12.06
C LEU A 48 -11.11 3.61 -12.65
N THR A 49 -12.28 3.07 -12.38
CA THR A 49 -13.52 3.86 -12.52
C THR A 49 -13.45 5.03 -11.53
N PRO A 50 -14.07 6.19 -11.81
CA PRO A 50 -14.12 7.29 -10.85
C PRO A 50 -14.64 6.81 -9.49
N GLY A 51 -13.85 6.99 -8.43
CA GLY A 51 -14.17 6.49 -7.08
C GLY A 51 -13.75 5.04 -6.81
N ALA A 52 -13.15 4.33 -7.78
CA ALA A 52 -12.51 3.05 -7.52
C ALA A 52 -11.31 3.28 -6.58
N PRO A 53 -11.20 2.50 -5.52
CA PRO A 53 -10.12 2.69 -4.57
C PRO A 53 -8.80 2.18 -5.22
N ASN A 54 -7.68 2.85 -4.94
CA ASN A 54 -6.41 2.63 -5.66
C ASN A 54 -5.87 1.20 -5.43
N SER A 55 -5.15 0.67 -6.43
CA SER A 55 -4.30 -0.52 -6.31
C SER A 55 -3.20 -0.30 -5.26
N PRO A 56 -2.62 -1.37 -4.69
CA PRO A 56 -1.54 -1.18 -3.74
C PRO A 56 -0.33 -0.61 -4.47
N PHE A 57 0.38 0.29 -3.81
CA PHE A 57 1.51 1.01 -4.41
C PHE A 57 2.64 1.18 -3.42
N LEU A 58 3.84 1.29 -3.98
CA LEU A 58 5.08 1.55 -3.27
C LEU A 58 5.64 2.87 -3.79
N THR A 59 5.99 3.77 -2.88
CA THR A 59 6.79 4.95 -3.20
C THR A 59 8.15 4.83 -2.57
N TYR A 60 9.14 5.45 -3.21
CA TYR A 60 10.48 5.58 -2.70
C TYR A 60 11.01 6.98 -2.93
N ASN A 61 11.28 7.70 -1.86
CA ASN A 61 11.87 9.01 -1.94
C ASN A 61 13.39 8.85 -1.74
N PRO A 62 14.21 9.07 -2.78
CA PRO A 62 15.67 8.98 -2.66
C PRO A 62 16.22 10.10 -1.78
N PRO A 63 17.50 10.08 -1.39
CA PRO A 63 18.08 11.19 -0.63
C PRO A 63 17.88 12.53 -1.37
N PRO A 64 17.56 13.62 -0.65
CA PRO A 64 17.36 14.92 -1.28
C PRO A 64 18.61 15.32 -2.06
N THR A 65 18.44 15.65 -3.33
CA THR A 65 19.55 16.09 -4.20
C THR A 65 20.02 17.51 -3.86
N ASP A 66 19.12 18.33 -3.31
CA ASP A 66 19.38 19.71 -2.93
C ASP A 66 19.27 19.91 -1.42
N SER A 67 20.21 20.68 -0.86
CA SER A 67 20.25 21.03 0.57
C SER A 67 19.02 21.78 1.11
N TYR A 68 18.17 22.30 0.22
CA TYR A 68 16.91 22.98 0.58
C TYR A 68 15.73 22.01 0.77
N GLN A 69 15.84 20.76 0.31
CA GLN A 69 14.81 19.75 0.50
C GLN A 69 14.98 19.08 1.86
N GLN A 70 14.00 19.25 2.75
CA GLN A 70 14.01 18.69 4.11
C GLN A 70 13.12 17.45 4.20
N TYR A 71 13.48 16.38 3.50
CA TYR A 71 12.87 15.07 3.73
C TYR A 71 13.94 13.99 3.91
N LYS A 72 13.61 12.99 4.72
CA LYS A 72 14.44 11.79 4.90
C LYS A 72 14.18 10.85 3.73
N GLU A 73 15.24 10.23 3.24
CA GLU A 73 15.12 9.08 2.34
C GLU A 73 14.18 8.05 2.97
N ASN A 74 13.19 7.57 2.23
CA ASN A 74 12.16 6.69 2.77
C ASN A 74 11.49 5.85 1.69
N PHE A 75 10.82 4.78 2.12
CA PHE A 75 9.79 4.13 1.31
C PHE A 75 8.45 4.18 2.02
N THR A 76 7.37 4.18 1.23
CA THR A 76 6.00 4.06 1.72
C THR A 76 5.23 3.00 0.93
N LEU A 77 4.69 2.01 1.61
CA LEU A 77 3.74 1.05 1.04
C LEU A 77 2.33 1.43 1.48
N SER A 78 1.39 1.52 0.54
CA SER A 78 -0.03 1.71 0.82
C SER A 78 -0.87 0.65 0.13
N ALA A 79 -1.85 0.10 0.84
CA ALA A 79 -2.76 -0.93 0.34
C ALA A 79 -4.11 -0.87 1.05
N SER A 80 -5.14 -1.41 0.42
CA SER A 80 -6.49 -1.51 0.96
C SER A 80 -7.09 -2.91 0.74
N PRO A 81 -6.61 -3.93 1.48
CA PRO A 81 -6.99 -5.33 1.26
C PRO A 81 -8.47 -5.61 1.57
N TYR A 82 -9.07 -6.53 0.81
CA TYR A 82 -10.47 -6.94 0.95
C TYR A 82 -10.61 -8.47 0.87
N THR A 83 -11.71 -9.01 1.39
CA THR A 83 -12.08 -10.43 1.26
C THR A 83 -12.73 -10.69 -0.11
N LYS A 84 -12.37 -11.82 -0.72
CA LYS A 84 -12.94 -12.21 -2.03
C LYS A 84 -14.43 -12.52 -1.88
N GLY A 85 -15.28 -11.77 -2.58
CA GLY A 85 -16.74 -11.99 -2.61
C GLY A 85 -17.56 -11.01 -1.77
N GLU A 86 -16.92 -10.13 -0.99
CA GLU A 86 -17.60 -9.08 -0.23
C GLU A 86 -17.26 -7.70 -0.82
N ASN A 87 -18.31 -6.94 -1.16
CA ASN A 87 -18.21 -5.57 -1.66
C ASN A 87 -18.13 -4.59 -0.47
N PRO A 88 -17.24 -3.59 -0.50
CA PRO A 88 -15.89 -3.61 0.00
C PRO A 88 -15.83 -3.28 1.50
N LYS A 89 -15.72 -4.27 2.39
CA LYS A 89 -15.37 -4.02 3.80
C LYS A 89 -14.01 -4.62 4.10
N GLY A 90 -12.99 -3.88 3.70
CA GLY A 90 -11.60 -4.20 3.98
C GLY A 90 -11.03 -3.37 5.12
N PHE A 91 -9.72 -3.16 5.07
CA PHE A 91 -9.01 -2.19 5.88
C PHE A 91 -7.92 -1.53 5.03
N ASP A 92 -7.40 -0.39 5.47
CA ASP A 92 -6.26 0.27 4.84
C ASP A 92 -5.00 0.05 5.66
N ILE A 93 -3.87 -0.13 4.96
CA ILE A 93 -2.54 -0.20 5.53
C ILE A 93 -1.68 0.87 4.88
N THR A 94 -0.94 1.62 5.68
CA THR A 94 0.19 2.44 5.24
C THR A 94 1.40 2.10 6.09
N ILE A 95 2.49 1.67 5.45
CA ILE A 95 3.78 1.40 6.09
C ILE A 95 4.76 2.45 5.59
N TYR A 96 5.31 3.24 6.50
CA TYR A 96 6.35 4.22 6.21
C TYR A 96 7.62 3.82 6.94
N CYS A 97 8.76 3.89 6.26
CA CYS A 97 10.06 3.64 6.86
C CYS A 97 11.09 4.63 6.30
N PRO A 98 11.71 5.47 7.16
CA PRO A 98 12.91 6.17 6.78
C PRO A 98 14.04 5.14 6.62
N VAL A 99 14.88 5.35 5.60
CA VAL A 99 16.06 4.54 5.32
C VAL A 99 17.28 5.46 5.16
N ASN A 100 18.47 4.87 5.11
CA ASN A 100 19.70 5.59 4.90
C ASN A 100 20.62 4.74 4.01
N GLY A 101 20.93 5.26 2.83
CA GLY A 101 21.70 4.55 1.81
C GLY A 101 20.87 3.52 1.05
N GLY A 102 19.56 3.78 0.91
CA GLY A 102 18.64 2.99 0.12
C GLY A 102 18.04 1.74 0.75
N VAL A 103 17.28 1.00 -0.06
CA VAL A 103 16.63 -0.25 0.34
C VAL A 103 17.59 -1.43 0.17
N VAL A 104 17.75 -2.20 1.25
CA VAL A 104 18.60 -3.39 1.34
C VAL A 104 17.71 -4.63 1.31
N LEU A 105 17.98 -5.52 0.36
CA LEU A 105 17.23 -6.76 0.22
C LEU A 105 17.47 -7.70 1.41
N ASN A 106 16.44 -8.45 1.79
CA ASN A 106 16.42 -9.39 2.91
C ASN A 106 16.70 -8.77 4.29
N LYS A 107 16.75 -7.44 4.38
CA LYS A 107 16.80 -6.73 5.65
C LYS A 107 15.39 -6.63 6.23
N LYS A 108 15.24 -7.00 7.51
CA LYS A 108 14.03 -6.70 8.27
C LYS A 108 14.05 -5.24 8.70
N TYR A 109 13.20 -4.42 8.10
CA TYR A 109 12.95 -3.07 8.56
C TYR A 109 12.00 -3.13 9.74
N GLU A 110 12.56 -3.25 10.94
CA GLU A 110 11.77 -3.31 12.18
C GLU A 110 11.07 -1.98 12.44
N ILE A 111 9.78 -2.06 12.69
CA ILE A 111 8.91 -0.93 13.02
C ILE A 111 8.45 -1.16 14.45
N LYS A 112 8.72 -0.17 15.30
CA LYS A 112 8.34 -0.19 16.72
C LYS A 112 7.26 0.86 16.97
N PRO A 113 6.42 0.68 17.99
CA PRO A 113 5.49 1.72 18.41
C PRO A 113 6.24 3.01 18.75
N ASN A 114 5.71 4.12 18.26
CA ASN A 114 6.22 5.43 18.61
C ASN A 114 5.56 5.86 19.92
N ALA A 115 6.35 5.89 20.99
CA ALA A 115 5.90 6.26 22.33
C ALA A 115 5.10 7.58 22.29
N GLY A 116 3.85 7.53 22.75
CA GLY A 116 2.96 8.69 22.77
C GLY A 116 2.31 9.07 21.43
N LYS A 117 2.68 8.43 20.30
CA LYS A 117 2.00 8.57 18.99
C LYS A 117 1.08 7.37 18.66
N GLU A 118 1.16 6.34 19.48
CA GLU A 118 0.14 5.34 19.76
C GLU A 118 -1.26 5.96 19.95
N ARG A 119 -2.08 6.03 18.88
CA ARG A 119 -3.47 6.56 18.94
C ARG A 119 -4.51 5.66 18.27
N ILE A 120 -5.55 5.26 19.02
CA ILE A 120 -6.81 4.69 18.51
C ILE A 120 -7.73 5.88 18.32
N GLN A 121 -7.93 6.31 17.10
CA GLN A 121 -8.90 7.35 16.79
C GLN A 121 -10.18 6.70 16.31
N ILE A 122 -11.30 7.01 16.97
CA ILE A 122 -12.64 6.64 16.55
C ILE A 122 -13.31 7.94 16.09
N GLU A 123 -13.54 8.08 14.78
CA GLU A 123 -14.38 9.09 14.10
C GLU A 123 -13.87 10.53 13.75
N LYS A 124 -14.66 11.08 12.82
CA LYS A 124 -14.48 12.11 11.78
C LYS A 124 -13.80 13.42 12.20
N GLY A 125 -12.87 13.86 11.36
CA GLY A 125 -12.71 15.29 11.06
C GLY A 125 -11.31 15.85 11.16
N ASN A 126 -10.42 15.25 11.95
CA ASN A 126 -9.08 15.80 12.14
C ASN A 126 -8.02 14.88 11.50
N ARG A 127 -7.68 15.19 10.24
CA ARG A 127 -6.41 14.75 9.63
C ARG A 127 -5.30 15.53 10.33
N TYR A 128 -4.68 14.93 11.32
CA TYR A 128 -3.39 15.44 11.78
C TYR A 128 -2.37 15.22 10.66
N PHE A 129 -1.63 16.27 10.32
CA PHE A 129 -0.47 16.13 9.46
C PHE A 129 0.55 15.32 10.23
N ASP A 130 0.67 14.05 9.83
CA ASP A 130 1.60 13.11 10.43
C ASP A 130 3.03 13.63 10.25
N ASP A 131 3.72 13.85 11.35
CA ASP A 131 5.15 14.08 11.38
C ASP A 131 5.86 12.74 11.06
N TRP A 132 6.18 12.53 9.77
CA TRP A 132 6.78 11.33 9.16
C TRP A 132 8.28 11.20 9.47
N ASP A 133 8.68 11.50 10.69
CA ASP A 133 10.08 11.45 11.08
C ASP A 133 10.56 10.06 11.50
N ASN A 134 9.63 9.19 11.91
CA ASN A 134 9.87 7.85 12.42
C ASN A 134 9.11 6.81 11.60
N ALA A 135 9.63 5.59 11.55
CA ALA A 135 8.91 4.46 10.95
C ALA A 135 7.55 4.26 11.64
N PHE A 136 6.52 3.94 10.86
CA PHE A 136 5.20 3.63 11.40
C PHE A 136 4.42 2.66 10.50
N ILE A 137 3.44 2.01 11.13
CA ILE A 137 2.38 1.29 10.44
C ILE A 137 1.07 1.93 10.88
N ARG A 138 0.33 2.47 9.91
CA ARG A 138 -1.03 2.94 10.05
C ARG A 138 -1.96 1.86 9.53
N TYR A 139 -2.93 1.47 10.36
CA TYR A 139 -4.01 0.54 10.01
C TYR A 139 -5.35 1.25 10.21
N SER A 140 -6.27 1.15 9.25
CA SER A 140 -7.60 1.76 9.35
C SER A 140 -8.69 0.74 9.04
N ASP A 141 -9.67 0.60 9.92
CA ASP A 141 -10.78 -0.35 9.80
C ASP A 141 -12.05 0.28 10.38
N ASN A 142 -13.09 0.48 9.57
CA ASN A 142 -14.38 1.05 9.95
C ASN A 142 -14.28 2.34 10.76
N ASP A 143 -13.69 3.39 10.16
CA ASP A 143 -13.49 4.71 10.78
C ASP A 143 -12.58 4.73 12.03
N LYS A 144 -11.98 3.59 12.38
CA LYS A 144 -10.97 3.50 13.43
C LYS A 144 -9.58 3.53 12.80
N ILE A 145 -8.80 4.56 13.11
CA ILE A 145 -7.40 4.68 12.67
C ILE A 145 -6.48 4.29 13.82
N TYR A 146 -5.53 3.42 13.55
CA TYR A 146 -4.57 2.85 14.48
C TYR A 146 -3.13 3.16 14.02
N TYR A 147 -2.36 3.86 14.85
CA TYR A 147 -0.93 4.12 14.64
C TYR A 147 -0.07 3.31 15.63
N TYR A 148 0.10 1.99 15.41
CA TYR A 148 0.64 1.08 16.44
C TYR A 148 1.35 -0.18 15.97
N GLY A 149 1.66 -0.32 14.68
CA GLY A 149 2.25 -1.59 14.25
C GLY A 149 3.64 -1.79 14.84
N THR A 150 3.78 -2.87 15.61
CA THR A 150 5.07 -3.51 15.82
C THR A 150 5.19 -4.60 14.78
N GLY A 151 6.25 -4.58 14.01
CA GLY A 151 6.40 -5.52 12.91
C GLY A 151 7.65 -5.27 12.10
N TYR A 152 7.67 -5.83 10.91
CA TYR A 152 8.68 -5.52 9.92
C TYR A 152 8.12 -5.63 8.51
N ILE A 153 8.81 -4.98 7.60
CA ILE A 153 8.73 -5.20 6.16
C ILE A 153 10.11 -5.65 5.69
N MET A 154 10.16 -6.58 4.75
CA MET A 154 11.39 -7.09 4.17
C MET A 154 11.22 -7.26 2.67
N PHE A 155 12.12 -6.64 1.90
CA PHE A 155 12.12 -6.71 0.44
C PHE A 155 12.95 -7.90 -0.04
N THR A 156 12.38 -8.74 -0.88
CA THR A 156 13.11 -9.76 -1.66
C THR A 156 13.54 -9.24 -3.03
N HIS A 157 12.85 -8.21 -3.52
CA HIS A 157 13.19 -7.45 -4.72
C HIS A 157 12.82 -5.98 -4.51
N PHE A 158 13.60 -5.06 -5.08
CA PHE A 158 13.36 -3.63 -5.05
C PHE A 158 13.99 -2.96 -6.26
N ASP A 159 13.24 -2.06 -6.90
CA ASP A 159 13.66 -1.21 -8.01
C ASP A 159 13.04 0.18 -7.78
N ASP A 160 13.87 1.22 -7.69
CA ASP A 160 13.40 2.58 -7.43
C ASP A 160 12.74 3.25 -8.65
N GLY A 161 12.82 2.62 -9.83
CA GLY A 161 12.18 3.06 -11.07
C GLY A 161 12.59 4.46 -11.53
N GLY A 162 13.61 5.08 -10.93
CA GLY A 162 14.04 6.46 -11.18
C GLY A 162 12.99 7.55 -10.92
N ASN A 163 11.80 7.21 -10.40
CA ASN A 163 10.72 8.16 -10.08
C ASN A 163 10.06 7.72 -8.76
N PRO A 164 9.91 8.64 -7.77
CA PRO A 164 9.38 8.28 -6.46
C PRO A 164 8.03 7.57 -6.43
N SER A 165 7.18 7.78 -7.43
CA SER A 165 5.85 7.15 -7.52
C SER A 165 5.83 5.83 -8.31
N ASN A 166 6.97 5.38 -8.84
CA ASN A 166 7.08 4.20 -9.70
C ASN A 166 7.97 3.09 -9.11
N ALA A 167 8.28 3.16 -7.81
CA ALA A 167 9.08 2.15 -7.16
C ALA A 167 8.35 0.79 -7.23
N LYS A 168 9.10 -0.25 -7.58
CA LYS A 168 8.64 -1.63 -7.61
C LYS A 168 9.30 -2.42 -6.50
N GLY A 169 8.58 -3.39 -5.97
CA GLY A 169 9.12 -4.21 -4.90
C GLY A 169 8.30 -5.45 -4.63
N SER A 170 8.98 -6.51 -4.23
CA SER A 170 8.33 -7.69 -3.68
C SER A 170 8.93 -8.05 -2.34
N GLY A 171 8.14 -8.71 -1.51
CA GLY A 171 8.60 -9.07 -0.18
C GLY A 171 7.51 -9.54 0.75
N ILE A 172 7.83 -9.47 2.04
CA ILE A 172 6.96 -9.90 3.14
C ILE A 172 6.72 -8.76 4.10
N ILE A 173 5.53 -8.76 4.70
CA ILE A 173 5.13 -7.88 5.80
C ILE A 173 4.59 -8.73 6.94
N GLU A 174 4.98 -8.40 8.16
CA GLU A 174 4.43 -9.02 9.36
C GLU A 174 4.33 -7.96 10.44
N PHE A 175 3.14 -7.75 10.98
CA PHE A 175 2.93 -6.77 12.03
C PHE A 175 1.77 -7.13 12.92
N THR A 176 1.68 -6.45 14.06
CA THR A 176 0.62 -6.62 15.03
C THR A 176 -0.11 -5.31 15.29
N ILE A 177 -1.43 -5.37 15.41
CA ILE A 177 -2.29 -4.23 15.78
C ILE A 177 -3.01 -4.53 17.10
N PRO A 178 -3.29 -3.53 17.94
CA PRO A 178 -4.20 -3.70 19.07
C PRO A 178 -5.58 -4.16 18.59
N ASN A 179 -6.27 -4.97 19.39
CA ASN A 179 -7.66 -5.34 19.16
C ASN A 179 -8.56 -4.93 20.33
N GLU A 180 -9.88 -5.01 20.13
CA GLU A 180 -10.88 -4.50 21.08
C GLU A 180 -10.85 -5.21 22.44
N ASN A 181 -10.32 -6.43 22.49
CA ASN A 181 -10.20 -7.22 23.71
C ASN A 181 -8.94 -6.89 24.53
N GLY A 182 -8.22 -5.82 24.18
CA GLY A 182 -6.95 -5.44 24.81
C GLY A 182 -5.76 -6.32 24.41
N GLY A 183 -5.96 -7.25 23.46
CA GLY A 183 -4.91 -8.09 22.89
C GLY A 183 -4.27 -7.47 21.64
N ARG A 184 -3.49 -8.27 20.92
CA ARG A 184 -2.92 -7.90 19.62
C ARG A 184 -3.30 -8.93 18.56
N THR A 185 -3.78 -8.45 17.42
CA THR A 185 -4.01 -9.26 16.22
C THR A 185 -2.76 -9.24 15.35
N SER A 186 -2.29 -10.40 14.92
CA SER A 186 -1.15 -10.53 14.00
C SER A 186 -1.63 -10.56 12.56
N LEU A 187 -0.93 -9.80 11.71
CA LEU A 187 -1.13 -9.76 10.28
C LEU A 187 0.16 -10.17 9.59
N LYS A 188 0.06 -11.10 8.63
CA LYS A 188 1.20 -11.60 7.86
C LYS A 188 0.85 -11.61 6.39
N GLY A 189 1.74 -11.11 5.55
CA GLY A 189 1.44 -10.97 4.13
C GLY A 189 2.66 -10.95 3.24
N THR A 190 2.38 -11.03 1.96
CA THR A 190 3.34 -10.89 0.87
C THR A 190 2.85 -9.83 -0.10
N PHE A 191 3.79 -9.10 -0.70
CA PHE A 191 3.49 -8.08 -1.70
C PHE A 191 4.33 -8.26 -2.95
N THR A 192 3.80 -7.79 -4.07
CA THR A 192 4.47 -7.61 -5.36
C THR A 192 3.87 -6.37 -5.98
N LEU A 193 4.62 -5.28 -6.06
CA LEU A 193 4.17 -3.93 -6.41
C LEU A 193 5.06 -3.32 -7.48
#